data_AF-A0A2H6EC32-F1
#
_entry.id   AF-A0A2H6EC32-F1
#
_cell.length_a   1.000
_cell.length_b   1.000
_cell.length_c   1.000
_cell.angle_alpha   90.00
_cell.angle_beta   90.00
_cell.angle_gamma   90.00
#
_symmetry.space_group_name_H-M   'P 1'
#
loop_
_entity.id
_entity.type
_entity.pdbx_description
1 polymer ?
#
loop_
_entity_poly.entity_id
_entity_poly.type
_entity_poly.pdbx_seq_one_letter_code
_entity_poly.pdbx_strand_id
1 'polypeptide(L)'
;MNTNTNTNEQINLSDIAFLQAYLIGVFEFEGECEKNFKYTEWYLDQKVSKELKQIYMDYLKIKGATCDCDVINKIDLRDESDFDHLIKHE
;
A
#
# COMPACT_ATOMS: atom_id res chain seq x y z
N MET A 1 -13.41 -8.55 28.54
CA MET A 1 -12.94 -9.28 27.35
C MET A 1 -11.76 -8.49 26.81
N ASN A 2 -10.54 -8.97 27.04
CA ASN A 2 -9.33 -8.34 26.50
C ASN A 2 -9.09 -8.88 25.09
N THR A 3 -9.36 -8.07 24.07
CA THR A 3 -8.90 -8.35 22.71
C THR A 3 -7.55 -7.66 22.52
N ASN A 4 -6.50 -8.26 23.08
CA ASN A 4 -5.13 -8.00 22.62
C ASN A 4 -4.92 -8.81 21.33
N THR A 5 -5.27 -8.23 20.20
CA THR A 5 -4.77 -8.69 18.90
C THR A 5 -3.53 -7.86 18.58
N ASN A 6 -2.39 -8.28 19.15
CA ASN A 6 -1.08 -7.93 18.62
C ASN A 6 -0.88 -8.71 17.31
N THR A 7 -1.52 -8.27 16.24
CA THR A 7 -1.09 -8.62 14.88
C THR A 7 -0.08 -7.56 14.46
N ASN A 8 1.19 -7.86 14.74
CA ASN A 8 2.34 -7.11 14.23
C ASN A 8 2.53 -7.41 12.72
N GLU A 9 1.43 -7.34 11.95
CA GLU A 9 1.50 -7.45 10.49
C GLU A 9 2.00 -6.10 9.97
N GLN A 10 3.32 -6.01 9.89
CA GLN A 10 4.03 -4.83 9.46
C GLN A 10 3.85 -4.66 7.95
N ILE A 11 3.50 -3.45 7.52
CA ILE A 11 3.54 -3.08 6.10
C ILE A 11 4.97 -3.20 5.62
N ASN A 12 5.15 -3.95 4.53
CA ASN A 12 6.43 -4.06 3.87
C ASN A 12 6.49 -3.08 2.70
N LEU A 13 7.51 -2.21 2.69
CA LEU A 13 7.71 -1.25 1.61
C LEU A 13 7.90 -1.95 0.25
N SER A 14 8.40 -3.18 0.23
CA SER A 14 8.48 -3.96 -1.02
C SER A 14 7.11 -4.22 -1.63
N ASP A 15 6.08 -4.46 -0.81
CA ASP A 15 4.73 -4.75 -1.30
C ASP A 15 4.11 -3.49 -1.92
N ILE A 16 4.38 -2.32 -1.34
CA ILE A 16 3.99 -1.03 -1.92
C ILE A 16 4.73 -0.79 -3.24
N ALA A 17 6.03 -1.10 -3.30
CA ALA A 17 6.81 -0.98 -4.53
C ALA A 17 6.25 -1.87 -5.66
N PHE A 18 5.90 -3.12 -5.34
CA PHE A 18 5.30 -4.02 -6.32
C PHE A 18 3.90 -3.59 -6.74
N LEU A 19 3.10 -3.05 -5.81
CA LEU A 19 1.82 -2.44 -6.13
C LEU A 19 1.99 -1.25 -7.09
N GLN A 20 2.91 -0.32 -6.81
CA GLN A 20 3.19 0.81 -7.69
C GLN A 20 3.65 0.36 -9.09
N ALA A 21 4.57 -0.61 -9.17
CA ALA A 21 5.02 -1.17 -10.44
C ALA A 21 3.87 -1.81 -11.23
N TYR A 22 2.98 -2.53 -10.55
CA TYR A 22 1.79 -3.11 -11.17
C TYR A 22 0.86 -2.01 -11.72
N LEU A 23 0.56 -0.97 -10.93
CA LEU A 23 -0.31 0.12 -11.36
C LEU A 23 0.28 0.92 -12.52
N ILE A 24 1.60 1.12 -12.55
CA ILE A 24 2.29 1.73 -13.70
C ILE A 24 2.08 0.87 -14.94
N GLY A 25 2.25 -0.45 -14.84
CA GLY A 25 2.00 -1.35 -15.97
C GLY A 25 0.55 -1.32 -16.47
N VAL A 26 -0.43 -1.23 -15.56
CA VAL A 26 -1.84 -1.05 -15.92
C VAL A 26 -2.05 0.29 -16.63
N PHE A 27 -1.51 1.38 -16.08
CA PHE A 27 -1.60 2.71 -16.68
C PHE A 27 -0.97 2.76 -18.09
N GLU A 28 0.20 2.16 -18.27
CA GLU A 28 0.86 2.08 -19.58
C GLU A 28 0.02 1.29 -20.60
N PHE A 29 -0.69 0.26 -20.15
CA PHE A 29 -1.55 -0.56 -21.01
C PHE A 29 -2.89 0.09 -21.36
N GLU A 30 -3.59 0.65 -20.36
CA GLU A 30 -4.91 1.27 -20.53
C GLU A 30 -4.81 2.71 -21.07
N GLY A 31 -3.66 3.36 -20.94
CA GLY A 31 -3.40 4.74 -21.37
C GLY A 31 -3.96 5.81 -20.43
N GLU A 32 -4.71 5.43 -19.42
CA GLU A 32 -5.18 6.32 -18.36
C GLU A 32 -5.14 5.63 -17.00
N CYS A 33 -4.98 6.46 -15.97
CA CYS A 33 -4.93 5.98 -14.60
C CYS A 33 -6.31 6.15 -13.94
N GLU A 34 -6.68 5.17 -13.13
CA GLU A 34 -8.00 5.05 -12.53
C GLU A 34 -8.21 6.02 -11.35
N LYS A 35 -9.38 6.66 -11.28
CA LYS A 35 -9.73 7.67 -10.25
C LYS A 35 -10.41 7.06 -9.01
N ASN A 36 -10.27 5.76 -8.84
CA ASN A 36 -10.67 5.00 -7.65
C ASN A 36 -9.58 3.94 -7.37
N PHE A 37 -9.81 3.03 -6.43
CA PHE A 37 -8.84 2.01 -6.03
C PHE A 37 -9.05 0.64 -6.73
N LYS A 38 -9.72 0.58 -7.88
CA LYS A 38 -10.08 -0.69 -8.54
C LYS A 38 -8.90 -1.63 -8.69
N TYR A 39 -7.76 -1.14 -9.19
CA TYR A 39 -6.60 -2.00 -9.44
C TYR A 39 -5.78 -2.23 -8.18
N THR A 40 -5.73 -1.25 -7.27
CA THR A 40 -5.13 -1.45 -5.94
C THR A 40 -5.85 -2.54 -5.15
N GLU A 41 -7.17 -2.46 -5.05
CA GLU A 41 -7.99 -3.42 -4.32
C GLU A 41 -7.89 -4.82 -4.91
N TRP A 42 -7.92 -4.91 -6.26
CA TRP A 42 -7.73 -6.18 -6.96
C TRP A 42 -6.35 -6.77 -6.67
N TYR A 43 -5.28 -5.97 -6.77
CA TYR A 43 -3.93 -6.43 -6.53
C TYR A 43 -3.77 -6.97 -5.09
N LEU A 44 -4.23 -6.21 -4.10
CA LEU A 44 -4.15 -6.62 -2.70
C LEU A 44 -4.95 -7.90 -2.44
N ASP A 45 -6.15 -8.05 -3.03
CA ASP A 45 -6.93 -9.30 -2.92
C ASP A 45 -6.18 -10.52 -3.46
N GLN A 46 -5.25 -10.34 -4.42
CA GLN A 46 -4.44 -11.45 -4.97
C GLN A 46 -3.18 -11.75 -4.17
N LYS A 47 -2.74 -10.84 -3.28
CA LYS A 47 -1.40 -10.90 -2.68
C LYS A 47 -1.40 -11.06 -1.17
N VAL A 48 -2.44 -10.57 -0.48
CA VAL A 48 -2.48 -10.54 0.98
C VAL A 48 -3.81 -11.06 1.52
N SER A 49 -3.85 -11.36 2.82
CA SER A 49 -5.11 -11.68 3.52
C SER A 49 -6.05 -10.48 3.52
N LYS A 50 -7.33 -10.72 3.83
CA LYS A 50 -8.34 -9.65 3.91
C LYS A 50 -8.00 -8.64 5.01
N GLU A 51 -7.51 -9.13 6.15
CA GLU A 51 -7.08 -8.33 7.29
C GLU A 51 -5.91 -7.42 6.89
N LEU A 52 -4.90 -8.00 6.24
CA LEU A 52 -3.72 -7.27 5.79
C LEU A 52 -4.06 -6.28 4.67
N LYS A 53 -4.95 -6.63 3.75
CA LYS A 53 -5.48 -5.70 2.74
C LYS A 53 -6.04 -4.43 3.39
N GLN A 54 -6.81 -4.57 4.47
CA GLN A 54 -7.36 -3.39 5.14
C GLN A 54 -6.25 -2.50 5.73
N ILE A 55 -5.22 -3.10 6.33
CA ILE A 55 -4.04 -2.38 6.84
C ILE A 55 -3.33 -1.61 5.71
N TYR A 56 -3.09 -2.25 4.57
CA TYR A 56 -2.51 -1.60 3.39
C TYR A 56 -3.39 -0.44 2.89
N MET A 57 -4.71 -0.66 2.75
CA MET A 57 -5.63 0.38 2.29
C MET A 57 -5.67 1.59 3.23
N ASP A 58 -5.65 1.36 4.54
CA ASP A 58 -5.64 2.43 5.52
C ASP A 58 -4.32 3.20 5.50
N TYR A 59 -3.19 2.52 5.35
CA TYR A 59 -1.89 3.16 5.14
C TYR A 59 -1.88 4.07 3.91
N LEU A 60 -2.35 3.59 2.75
CA LEU A 60 -2.41 4.39 1.52
C LEU A 60 -3.25 5.67 1.73
N LYS A 61 -4.38 5.56 2.43
CA LYS A 61 -5.25 6.70 2.77
C LYS A 61 -4.60 7.68 3.73
N ILE A 62 -3.88 7.19 4.75
CA ILE A 62 -3.11 8.02 5.69
C ILE A 62 -2.04 8.82 4.94
N LYS A 63 -1.42 8.22 3.91
CA LYS A 63 -0.47 8.89 3.00
C LYS A 63 -1.13 9.81 1.98
N GLY A 64 -2.45 10.04 2.09
CA GLY A 64 -3.18 10.99 1.25
C GLY A 64 -3.58 10.45 -0.12
N ALA A 65 -3.49 9.14 -0.33
CA ALA A 65 -3.99 8.51 -1.55
C ALA A 65 -5.51 8.32 -1.50
N THR A 66 -6.16 8.68 -2.60
CA THR A 66 -7.62 8.54 -2.78
C THR A 66 -8.00 7.68 -3.99
N CYS A 67 -7.03 7.33 -4.84
CA CYS A 67 -7.18 6.51 -6.02
C CYS A 67 -5.86 5.84 -6.43
N ASP A 68 -5.90 4.97 -7.43
CA ASP A 68 -4.73 4.29 -8.00
C ASP A 68 -3.66 5.29 -8.47
N CYS A 69 -4.05 6.45 -9.00
CA CYS A 69 -3.09 7.47 -9.46
C CYS A 69 -2.32 8.11 -8.32
N ASP A 70 -2.98 8.28 -7.18
CA ASP A 70 -2.32 8.82 -6.00
C ASP A 70 -1.31 7.82 -5.42
N VAL A 71 -1.59 6.51 -5.52
CA VAL A 71 -0.63 5.48 -5.08
C VAL A 71 0.67 5.58 -5.87
N ILE A 72 0.60 5.84 -7.18
CA ILE A 72 1.78 6.04 -8.02
C ILE A 72 2.49 7.37 -7.70
N ASN A 73 1.72 8.46 -7.57
CA ASN A 73 2.29 9.82 -7.63
C ASN A 73 2.57 10.47 -6.27
N LYS A 74 1.85 10.08 -5.21
CA LYS A 74 1.93 10.72 -3.88
C LYS A 74 2.73 9.91 -2.87
N ILE A 75 2.90 8.61 -3.11
CA ILE A 75 3.62 7.75 -2.19
C ILE A 75 5.07 7.66 -2.63
N ASP A 76 5.93 8.46 -2.00
CA ASP A 76 7.37 8.40 -2.22
C ASP A 76 8.00 7.38 -1.28
N LEU A 77 8.40 6.24 -1.82
CA LEU A 77 9.04 5.18 -1.05
C LEU A 77 10.40 5.57 -0.47
N ARG A 78 11.04 6.63 -0.97
CA ARG A 78 12.32 7.13 -0.43
C ARG A 78 12.10 7.77 0.93
N ASP A 79 11.00 8.51 1.11
CA ASP A 79 10.63 9.15 2.37
C ASP A 79 10.26 8.11 3.44
N GLU A 80 9.86 6.91 3.01
CA GLU A 80 9.54 5.79 3.92
C GLU A 80 10.76 4.95 4.28
N SER A 81 11.86 5.05 3.54
CA SER A 81 13.08 4.26 3.81
C SER A 81 13.78 4.69 5.11
N ASP A 82 13.52 5.90 5.60
CA ASP A 82 13.96 6.37 6.91
C ASP A 82 13.13 5.78 8.07
N PHE A 83 11.91 5.28 7.81
CA PHE A 83 11.08 4.61 8.82
C PHE A 83 11.55 3.18 9.14
N ASP A 84 12.28 2.54 8.21
CA ASP A 84 12.84 1.20 8.41
C ASP A 84 14.00 1.20 9.45
N HIS A 85 14.51 2.38 9.80
CA HIS A 85 15.50 2.59 10.86
C HIS A 85 14.89 2.90 12.24
N LEU A 86 13.59 3.20 12.34
CA LEU A 86 12.93 3.52 13.61
C LEU A 86 12.25 2.32 14.28
N ILE A 87 12.31 1.13 13.69
CA ILE A 87 11.91 -0.13 14.35
C ILE A 87 13.15 -1.01 14.57
N LYS A 88 14.20 -0.43 15.18
CA LYS A 88 15.19 -1.19 15.94
C LYS A 88 15.52 -0.42 17.23
N HIS A 89 15.21 -1.07 18.34
CA HIS A 89 15.50 -0.70 19.73
C HIS A 89 14.57 0.33 20.38
N GLU A 90 13.54 -0.17 21.06
CA GLU A 90 13.50 -0.20 22.53
C GLU A 90 12.71 -1.44 23.01
#